data_AF-D9PK20-F1
#
_entry.id   AF-D9PK20-F1
#
_cell.length_a   1.000
_cell.length_b   1.000
_cell.length_c   1.000
_cell.angle_alpha   90.00
_cell.angle_beta   90.00
_cell.angle_gamma   90.00
#
_symmetry.space_group_name_H-M   'P 1'
#
loop_
_entity.id
_entity.type
_entity.pdbx_description
1 polymer ?
#
loop_
_entity_poly.entity_id
_entity_poly.type
_entity_poly.pdbx_seq_one_letter_code
_entity_poly.pdbx_strand_id
1 'polypeptide(L)'
;KESRRVLLEAKTDEELLVTWLNELVYLFDTEGLLFRIYDVLSVHGHLLVALAKGEIYVGSRHPIKTAVKAATYHQLKIENHEGIWTAQVIFDL
;
A
#
# COMPACT_ATOMS: atom_id res chain seq x y z
N LYS A 1 4.24 -13.75 -13.29
CA LYS A 1 4.35 -12.43 -12.62
C LYS A 1 3.03 -11.74 -12.83
N GLU A 2 2.36 -11.42 -11.74
CA GLU A 2 1.04 -10.78 -11.72
C GLU A 2 1.19 -9.27 -11.64
N SER A 3 0.21 -8.54 -12.16
CA SER A 3 0.14 -7.09 -12.05
C SER A 3 -1.29 -6.68 -11.71
N ARG A 4 -1.46 -5.70 -10.82
CA ARG A 4 -2.73 -5.10 -10.47
C ARG A 4 -2.63 -3.59 -10.64
N ARG A 5 -3.49 -3.06 -11.50
CA ARG A 5 -3.67 -1.61 -11.63
C ARG A 5 -4.67 -1.19 -10.57
N VAL A 6 -4.31 -0.19 -9.79
CA VAL A 6 -5.10 0.30 -8.67
C VAL A 6 -5.35 1.78 -8.90
N LEU A 7 -6.61 2.18 -8.77
CA LEU A 7 -7.06 3.56 -8.89
C LEU A 7 -7.85 3.87 -7.62
N LEU A 8 -7.38 4.83 -6.84
CA LEU A 8 -7.99 5.20 -5.57
C LEU A 8 -8.21 6.71 -5.53
N GLU A 9 -9.29 7.10 -4.87
CA GLU A 9 -9.64 8.48 -4.58
C GLU A 9 -9.98 8.57 -3.09
N ALA A 10 -9.55 9.66 -2.47
CA ALA A 10 -9.79 9.93 -1.06
C ALA A 10 -10.04 11.43 -0.85
N LYS A 11 -10.41 11.83 0.37
CA LYS A 11 -10.63 13.24 0.72
C LYS A 11 -9.36 13.92 1.24
N THR A 12 -8.39 13.16 1.74
CA THR A 12 -7.10 13.66 2.21
C THR A 12 -5.96 12.72 1.81
N ASP A 13 -4.72 13.20 1.91
CA ASP A 13 -3.53 12.39 1.61
C ASP A 13 -3.34 11.25 2.61
N GLU A 14 -3.72 11.47 3.87
CA GLU A 14 -3.73 10.45 4.92
C GLU A 14 -4.70 9.31 4.57
N GLU A 15 -5.93 9.67 4.19
CA GLU A 15 -6.93 8.68 3.79
C GLU A 15 -6.50 7.94 2.53
N LEU A 16 -5.87 8.63 1.57
CA LEU A 16 -5.35 8.01 0.36
C LEU A 16 -4.28 6.96 0.68
N LEU A 17 -3.32 7.30 1.56
CA LEU A 17 -2.25 6.40 1.95
C LEU A 17 -2.77 5.18 2.71
N VAL A 18 -3.67 5.39 3.67
CA VAL A 18 -4.28 4.28 4.43
C VAL A 18 -5.09 3.38 3.51
N THR A 19 -5.90 3.94 2.62
CA THR A 19 -6.69 3.18 1.65
C THR A 19 -5.79 2.39 0.70
N TRP A 20 -4.70 3.00 0.21
CA TRP A 20 -3.71 2.33 -0.62
C TRP A 20 -3.09 1.11 0.07
N LEU A 21 -2.61 1.29 1.30
CA LEU A 21 -1.98 0.19 2.03
C LEU A 21 -2.97 -0.93 2.36
N ASN A 22 -4.20 -0.58 2.74
CA ASN A 22 -5.25 -1.56 3.01
C ASN A 22 -5.72 -2.30 1.75
N GLU A 23 -5.73 -1.65 0.58
CA GLU A 23 -6.00 -2.32 -0.69
C GLU A 23 -4.94 -3.40 -0.99
N LEU A 24 -3.66 -3.13 -0.72
CA LEU A 24 -2.60 -4.12 -0.89
C LEU A 24 -2.74 -5.30 0.07
N VAL A 25 -3.10 -5.03 1.33
CA VAL A 25 -3.40 -6.09 2.32
C VAL A 25 -4.60 -6.92 1.88
N TYR A 26 -5.67 -6.27 1.43
CA TYR A 26 -6.87 -6.93 0.93
C TYR A 26 -6.58 -7.86 -0.26
N LEU A 27 -5.81 -7.39 -1.25
CA LEU A 27 -5.41 -8.22 -2.40
C LEU A 27 -4.53 -9.40 -1.99
N PHE A 28 -3.69 -9.24 -0.98
CA PHE A 28 -2.93 -10.35 -0.43
C PHE A 28 -3.84 -11.36 0.29
N ASP A 29 -4.75 -10.90 1.14
CA ASP A 29 -5.62 -11.78 1.94
C ASP A 29 -6.66 -12.53 1.08
N THR A 30 -7.16 -11.90 0.02
CA THR A 30 -8.22 -12.46 -0.83
C THR A 30 -7.68 -13.26 -2.00
N GLU A 31 -6.62 -12.78 -2.66
CA GLU A 31 -6.07 -13.40 -3.87
C GLU A 31 -4.71 -14.06 -3.64
N GLY A 32 -4.12 -13.92 -2.45
CA GLY A 32 -2.77 -14.42 -2.17
C GLY A 32 -1.68 -13.65 -2.91
N LEU A 33 -1.96 -12.44 -3.41
CA LEU A 33 -1.00 -11.67 -4.23
C LEU A 33 0.01 -10.94 -3.35
N LEU A 34 1.27 -11.37 -3.42
CA LEU A 34 2.37 -10.70 -2.75
C LEU A 34 3.09 -9.76 -3.73
N PHE A 35 2.99 -8.46 -3.48
CA PHE A 35 3.60 -7.43 -4.31
C PHE A 35 5.01 -7.05 -3.84
N ARG A 36 5.88 -6.73 -4.81
CA ARG A 36 7.27 -6.31 -4.56
C ARG A 36 7.62 -4.99 -5.23
N ILE A 37 7.01 -4.70 -6.37
CA ILE A 37 7.31 -3.50 -7.17
C ILE A 37 6.04 -2.68 -7.27
N TYR A 38 6.17 -1.38 -7.06
CA TYR A 38 5.09 -0.42 -7.12
C TYR A 38 5.50 0.71 -8.07
N ASP A 39 4.84 0.78 -9.22
CA ASP A 39 5.01 1.89 -10.15
C ASP A 39 3.88 2.90 -9.89
N VAL A 40 4.17 3.96 -9.15
CA VAL A 40 3.24 5.07 -8.91
C VAL A 40 3.23 5.95 -10.16
N LEU A 41 2.14 5.91 -10.91
CA LEU A 41 2.01 6.62 -12.19
C LEU A 41 1.57 8.07 -11.98
N SER A 42 0.71 8.33 -11.00
CA SER A 42 0.25 9.67 -10.65
C SER A 42 -0.26 9.73 -9.21
N VAL A 43 0.07 10.83 -8.53
CA VAL A 43 -0.57 11.26 -7.28
C VAL A 43 -0.93 12.73 -7.42
N HIS A 44 -2.22 13.04 -7.51
CA HIS A 44 -2.69 14.42 -7.64
C HIS A 44 -4.12 14.55 -7.12
N GLY A 45 -4.41 15.62 -6.37
CA GLY A 45 -5.76 15.92 -5.89
C GLY A 45 -6.38 14.76 -5.10
N HIS A 46 -5.60 14.12 -4.23
CA HIS A 46 -6.01 12.94 -3.44
C HIS A 46 -6.44 11.73 -4.30
N LEU A 47 -5.94 11.65 -5.53
CA LEU A 47 -6.14 10.52 -6.43
C LEU A 47 -4.81 9.83 -6.73
N LEU A 48 -4.80 8.51 -6.57
CA LEU A 48 -3.66 7.65 -6.84
C LEU A 48 -3.94 6.75 -8.05
N VAL A 49 -3.01 6.72 -8.99
CA VAL A 49 -2.95 5.70 -10.03
C VAL A 49 -1.61 4.98 -9.92
N ALA A 50 -1.66 3.68 -9.67
CA ALA A 50 -0.46 2.87 -9.53
C ALA A 50 -0.61 1.47 -10.13
N LEU A 51 0.54 0.85 -10.37
CA LEU A 51 0.65 -0.54 -10.82
C LEU A 51 1.48 -1.31 -9.79
N ALA A 52 0.85 -2.24 -9.10
CA ALA A 52 1.51 -3.17 -8.18
C ALA A 52 1.87 -4.46 -8.94
N LYS A 53 3.12 -4.90 -8.86
CA LYS A 53 3.62 -6.10 -9.54
C LYS A 53 4.19 -7.10 -8.53
N GLY A 54 3.84 -8.35 -8.72
CA GLY A 54 4.11 -9.40 -7.75
C GLY A 54 3.88 -10.81 -8.29
N GLU A 55 3.60 -11.71 -7.37
CA GLU A 55 3.27 -13.10 -7.65
C GLU A 55 2.40 -13.69 -6.54
N ILE A 56 1.79 -14.84 -6.80
CA ILE A 56 1.06 -15.58 -5.77
C ILE A 56 2.03 -16.01 -4.67
N TYR A 57 1.59 -15.84 -3.44
CA TYR A 57 2.32 -16.21 -2.25
C TYR A 57 2.60 -17.71 -2.22
N VAL A 58 3.88 -18.05 -2.14
CA VAL A 58 4.38 -19.40 -1.88
C VAL A 58 5.18 -19.40 -0.58
N GLY A 59 4.67 -20.06 0.47
CA GLY A 59 5.26 -20.01 1.82
C GLY A 59 6.70 -20.54 1.93
N SER A 60 7.13 -21.45 1.05
CA SER A 60 8.52 -21.92 1.00
C SER A 60 9.49 -20.88 0.44
N ARG A 61 9.00 -19.93 -0.37
CA ARG A 61 9.79 -18.89 -1.02
C ARG A 61 9.71 -17.55 -0.28
N HIS A 62 8.61 -17.31 0.43
CA HIS A 62 8.33 -16.04 1.09
C HIS A 62 8.06 -16.27 2.58
N PRO A 63 9.09 -16.26 3.44
CA PRO A 63 8.88 -16.41 4.87
C PRO A 63 8.23 -15.13 5.44
N ILE A 64 6.93 -15.18 5.75
CA ILE A 64 6.22 -14.12 6.47
C ILE A 64 6.37 -14.36 7.97
N LYS A 65 7.03 -13.41 8.66
CA LYS A 65 7.23 -13.48 10.12
C LYS A 65 6.03 -12.94 10.90
N THR A 66 5.34 -11.97 10.32
CA THR A 66 4.22 -11.27 10.94
C THR A 66 3.27 -10.83 9.83
N ALA A 67 2.02 -11.27 9.89
CA ALA A 67 0.98 -10.80 9.00
C ALA A 67 0.52 -9.40 9.45
N VAL A 68 0.27 -8.53 8.50
CA VAL A 68 -0.34 -7.21 8.75
C VAL A 68 -1.83 -7.34 8.48
N LYS A 69 -2.67 -6.92 9.43
CA LYS A 69 -4.13 -6.89 9.27
C LYS A 69 -4.62 -5.63 8.59
N ALA A 70 -4.06 -4.48 8.97
CA ALA A 70 -4.47 -3.19 8.42
C ALA A 70 -3.42 -2.10 8.68
N ALA A 71 -3.37 -1.13 7.78
CA ALA A 71 -2.83 0.20 8.04
C ALA A 71 -3.86 1.03 8.83
N THR A 72 -3.40 1.75 9.85
CA THR A 72 -4.28 2.55 10.72
C THR A 72 -3.93 4.04 10.65
N TYR A 73 -4.88 4.89 11.06
CA TYR A 73 -4.64 6.32 11.27
C TYR A 73 -3.86 6.62 12.57
N HIS A 74 -3.54 5.60 13.37
CA HIS A 74 -2.89 5.79 14.65
C HIS A 74 -1.46 6.33 14.46
N GLN A 75 -1.22 7.56 14.92
CA GLN A 75 0.03 8.30 14.73
C GLN A 75 0.51 8.36 13.27
N LEU A 76 -0.44 8.39 12.34
CA LEU A 76 -0.17 8.65 10.95
C LEU A 76 0.43 10.05 10.79
N LYS A 77 1.54 10.13 10.06
CA LYS A 77 2.19 11.40 9.71
C LYS A 77 2.58 11.38 8.25
N ILE A 78 2.30 12.48 7.56
CA ILE A 78 2.80 12.76 6.22
C ILE A 78 3.44 14.15 6.29
N GLU A 79 4.72 14.22 5.98
CA GLU A 79 5.52 15.44 6.12
C GLU A 79 6.27 15.72 4.83
N ASN A 80 6.31 16.99 4.44
CA ASN A 80 7.14 17.47 3.33
C ASN A 80 8.26 18.33 3.91
N HIS A 81 9.50 17.88 3.73
CA HIS A 81 10.69 18.64 4.06
C HIS A 81 11.48 18.92 2.79
N GLU A 82 11.48 20.18 2.37
CA GLU A 82 12.25 20.66 1.21
C GLU A 82 11.96 19.88 -0.09
N GLY A 83 10.70 19.48 -0.30
CA GLY A 83 10.28 18.70 -1.45
C GLY A 83 10.41 17.18 -1.29
N ILE A 84 10.97 16.71 -0.17
CA ILE A 84 11.04 15.29 0.18
C ILE A 84 9.83 14.94 1.03
N TRP A 85 8.99 14.07 0.50
CA TRP A 85 7.83 13.54 1.22
C TRP A 85 8.21 12.31 2.04
N THR A 86 7.82 12.31 3.31
CA THR A 86 8.00 11.19 4.23
C THR A 86 6.66 10.83 4.85
N ALA A 87 6.40 9.54 5.05
CA ALA A 87 5.21 9.07 5.74
C ALA A 87 5.57 8.06 6.83
N GLN A 88 4.87 8.14 7.96
CA GLN A 88 4.91 7.17 9.04
C GLN A 88 3.53 6.56 9.22
N VAL A 89 3.44 5.24 9.23
CA VAL A 89 2.19 4.48 9.41
C VAL A 89 2.42 3.41 10.48
N ILE A 90 1.45 3.25 11.39
CA ILE A 90 1.42 2.14 12.34
C ILE A 90 0.42 1.09 11.85
N PHE A 91 0.90 -0.14 11.74
CA PHE A 91 0.12 -1.29 11.31
C PHE A 91 -0.48 -2.04 12.50
N ASP A 92 -1.69 -2.55 12.32
CA ASP A 92 -2.29 -3.58 13.17
C ASP A 92 -1.88 -4.97 12.66
N LEU A 93 -1.64 -5.91 13.57
CA LEU A 93 -1.09 -7.25 13.31
C LEU A 93 -2.05 -8.35 13.75
#